data_AF-A0A0Q7GIG6-F1
#
_entry.id   AF-A0A0Q7GIG6-F1
#
_cell.length_a   1.000
_cell.length_b   1.000
_cell.length_c   1.000
_cell.angle_alpha   90.00
_cell.angle_beta   90.00
_cell.angle_gamma   90.00
#
_symmetry.space_group_name_H-M   'P 1'
#
loop_
_entity.id
_entity.type
_entity.pdbx_description
1 polymer ?
#
loop_
_entity_poly.entity_id
_entity_poly.type
_entity_poly.pdbx_seq_one_letter_code
_entity_poly.pdbx_strand_id
1 'polypeptide(L)'
;MNYQVAIKNIDTVNEVEGYWSDADFVALLQKFNYPDGATAEKSTLPELLEMAISDYEPNEAAQIVLEYKLGDQLSEGQIEQISNNMLIDKVCEEYPEIHMQGTLFHVNQLLFKAYNGKFPNAKASVVHFSMTPTNGEAQKLTAENILKLLNNGLSDRNLIKRLFENQMSQNIPFPEAEGIVWELDTKDDVNYSLITSENWINKEDITESEFEAVLEEIENEA
;
A
#
# COMPACT_ATOMS: atom_id res chain seq x y z
N MET A 1 -3.35 4.54 -27.00
CA MET A 1 -4.68 3.89 -26.99
C MET A 1 -5.63 4.68 -26.11
N ASN A 2 -6.88 4.92 -26.54
CA ASN A 2 -7.86 5.70 -25.78
C ASN A 2 -8.68 4.79 -24.87
N TYR A 3 -8.97 5.27 -23.66
CA TYR A 3 -9.78 4.60 -22.65
C TYR A 3 -10.88 5.52 -22.15
N GLN A 4 -12.08 4.95 -21.97
CA GLN A 4 -13.09 5.50 -21.09
C GLN A 4 -12.78 5.02 -19.67
N VAL A 5 -12.48 5.96 -18.77
CA VAL A 5 -12.24 5.70 -17.36
C VAL A 5 -13.48 6.10 -16.58
N ALA A 6 -13.85 5.28 -15.59
CA ALA A 6 -14.89 5.63 -14.64
C ALA A 6 -14.54 5.12 -13.23
N ILE A 7 -14.27 6.05 -12.31
CA ILE A 7 -14.05 5.80 -10.89
C ILE A 7 -15.41 5.58 -10.23
N LYS A 8 -15.62 4.39 -9.68
CA LYS A 8 -16.91 3.94 -9.13
C LYS A 8 -17.01 4.20 -7.64
N ASN A 9 -15.94 3.94 -6.89
CA ASN A 9 -15.89 4.19 -5.46
C ASN A 9 -14.45 4.37 -4.97
N ILE A 10 -14.32 5.08 -3.85
CA ILE A 10 -13.08 5.14 -3.07
C ILE A 10 -13.44 4.94 -1.61
N ASP A 11 -12.95 3.86 -1.04
CA ASP A 11 -13.09 3.53 0.37
C ASP A 11 -11.78 3.81 1.10
N THR A 12 -11.88 4.24 2.35
CA THR A 12 -10.73 4.37 3.25
C THR A 12 -10.80 3.27 4.29
N VAL A 13 -9.72 2.50 4.43
CA VAL A 13 -9.63 1.36 5.34
C VAL A 13 -8.43 1.51 6.28
N ASN A 14 -8.56 0.99 7.51
CA ASN A 14 -7.43 0.90 8.44
C ASN A 14 -6.58 -0.36 8.20
N GLU A 15 -7.11 -1.36 7.50
CA GLU A 15 -6.41 -2.62 7.27
C GLU A 15 -6.70 -3.12 5.86
N VAL A 16 -5.69 -3.77 5.29
CA VAL A 16 -5.75 -4.48 4.02
C VAL A 16 -5.64 -5.97 4.37
N GLU A 17 -6.72 -6.71 4.11
CA GLU A 17 -6.82 -8.13 4.46
C GLU A 17 -5.85 -8.98 3.65
N GLY A 18 -5.37 -10.08 4.23
CA GLY A 18 -4.55 -11.07 3.52
C GLY A 18 -3.05 -10.79 3.47
N TYR A 19 -2.58 -9.62 3.92
CA TYR A 19 -1.14 -9.31 3.97
C TYR A 19 -0.37 -10.19 4.98
N TRP A 20 -0.96 -10.43 6.17
CA TRP A 20 -0.40 -11.30 7.19
C TRP A 20 -0.96 -12.71 7.04
N SER A 21 -0.10 -13.68 6.72
CA SER A 21 -0.48 -15.09 6.64
C SER A 21 -0.46 -15.77 8.01
N ASP A 22 -1.13 -16.93 8.12
CA ASP A 22 -1.04 -17.80 9.31
C ASP A 22 0.42 -18.09 9.70
N ALA A 23 1.29 -18.27 8.70
CA ALA A 23 2.72 -18.54 8.92
C ALA A 23 3.45 -17.31 9.48
N ASP A 24 3.09 -16.11 9.03
CA ASP A 24 3.62 -14.86 9.59
C ASP A 24 3.24 -14.72 11.06
N PHE A 25 1.96 -14.94 11.38
CA PHE A 25 1.48 -14.86 12.76
C PHE A 25 2.21 -15.84 13.68
N VAL A 26 2.37 -17.11 13.27
CA VAL A 26 3.09 -18.12 14.05
C VAL A 26 4.56 -17.74 14.23
N ALA A 27 5.23 -17.26 13.18
CA ALA A 27 6.63 -16.85 13.25
C ALA A 27 6.84 -15.64 14.17
N LEU A 28 5.94 -14.65 14.10
CA LEU A 28 5.97 -13.49 14.99
C LEU A 28 5.68 -13.88 16.45
N LEU A 29 4.68 -14.72 16.70
CA LEU A 29 4.40 -15.25 18.04
C LEU A 29 5.64 -15.90 18.67
N GLN A 30 6.40 -16.68 17.89
CA GLN A 30 7.68 -17.26 18.36
C GLN A 30 8.70 -16.17 18.71
N LYS A 31 8.84 -15.13 17.89
CA LYS A 31 9.74 -13.99 18.15
C LYS A 31 9.33 -13.20 19.40
N PHE A 32 8.04 -13.14 19.71
CA PHE A 32 7.50 -12.55 20.94
C PHE A 32 7.51 -13.51 22.15
N ASN A 33 8.23 -14.64 22.07
CA ASN A 33 8.33 -15.64 23.13
C ASN A 33 7.00 -16.34 23.49
N TYR A 34 6.11 -16.48 22.51
CA TYR A 34 4.84 -17.21 22.61
C TYR A 34 4.86 -18.49 21.73
N PRO A 35 5.55 -19.58 22.18
CA PRO A 35 5.78 -20.76 21.34
C PRO A 35 4.51 -21.59 21.06
N ASP A 36 3.50 -21.49 21.92
CA ASP A 36 2.25 -22.27 21.81
C ASP A 36 1.39 -21.85 20.61
N GLY A 37 1.69 -20.70 20.00
CA GLY A 37 1.01 -20.17 18.81
C GLY A 37 0.99 -21.14 17.62
N ALA A 38 2.00 -22.02 17.50
CA ALA A 38 2.05 -23.01 16.43
C ALA A 38 0.93 -24.08 16.51
N THR A 39 0.32 -24.24 17.68
CA THR A 39 -0.77 -25.21 17.92
C THR A 39 -2.13 -24.54 18.11
N ALA A 40 -2.17 -23.21 18.09
CA ALA A 40 -3.39 -22.44 18.25
C ALA A 40 -4.33 -22.56 17.04
N GLU A 41 -5.61 -22.26 17.25
CA GLU A 41 -6.57 -22.18 16.15
C GLU A 41 -6.24 -20.98 15.26
N LYS A 42 -6.22 -21.18 13.94
CA LYS A 42 -5.83 -20.15 12.95
C LYS A 42 -6.60 -18.83 13.13
N SER A 43 -7.90 -18.92 13.41
CA SER A 43 -8.77 -17.76 13.65
C SER A 43 -8.39 -16.95 14.89
N THR A 44 -7.64 -17.52 15.83
CA THR A 44 -7.21 -16.86 17.07
C THR A 44 -5.80 -16.25 16.97
N LEU A 45 -5.04 -16.58 15.92
CA LEU A 45 -3.66 -16.13 15.76
C LEU A 45 -3.50 -14.59 15.78
N PRO A 46 -4.36 -13.78 15.13
CA PRO A 46 -4.23 -12.32 15.19
C PRO A 46 -4.37 -11.79 16.61
N GLU A 47 -5.40 -12.22 17.35
CA GLU A 47 -5.66 -11.79 18.73
C GLU A 47 -4.52 -12.21 19.67
N LEU A 48 -4.01 -13.44 19.52
CA LEU A 48 -2.86 -13.91 20.30
C LEU A 48 -1.61 -13.08 20.03
N LEU A 49 -1.37 -12.70 18.77
CA LEU A 49 -0.22 -11.87 18.42
C LEU A 49 -0.35 -10.46 19.01
N GLU A 50 -1.54 -9.85 18.94
CA GLU A 50 -1.79 -8.55 19.56
C GLU A 50 -1.52 -8.58 21.06
N MET A 51 -1.95 -9.64 21.76
CA MET A 51 -1.64 -9.84 23.18
C MET A 51 -0.13 -9.95 23.43
N ALA A 52 0.57 -10.79 22.66
CA ALA A 52 2.01 -11.02 22.81
C ALA A 52 2.84 -9.75 22.52
N ILE A 53 2.42 -8.94 21.54
CA ILE A 53 3.02 -7.64 21.24
C ILE A 53 2.88 -6.70 22.44
N SER A 54 1.68 -6.65 23.04
CA SER A 54 1.35 -5.68 24.10
C SER A 54 2.17 -5.82 25.39
N ASP A 55 2.84 -6.96 25.58
CA ASP A 55 3.74 -7.24 26.71
C ASP A 55 5.13 -6.55 26.59
N TYR A 56 5.45 -5.96 25.44
CA TYR A 56 6.72 -5.27 25.16
C TYR A 56 6.54 -3.75 25.12
N GLU A 57 7.63 -2.99 25.28
CA GLU A 57 7.58 -1.56 25.00
C GLU A 57 7.31 -1.31 23.51
N PRO A 58 6.54 -0.26 23.14
CA PRO A 58 6.10 -0.05 21.75
C PRO A 58 7.22 -0.05 20.71
N ASN A 59 8.33 0.63 20.99
CA ASN A 59 9.50 0.67 20.11
C ASN A 59 10.16 -0.71 20.01
N GLU A 60 10.27 -1.47 21.10
CA GLU A 60 10.85 -2.83 21.09
C GLU A 60 10.00 -3.78 20.24
N ALA A 61 8.67 -3.74 20.39
CA ALA A 61 7.78 -4.53 19.55
C ALA A 61 7.88 -4.13 18.07
N ALA A 62 7.94 -2.82 17.79
CA ALA A 62 8.13 -2.34 16.43
C ALA A 62 9.44 -2.86 15.81
N GLN A 63 10.55 -2.88 16.55
CA GLN A 63 11.81 -3.48 16.08
C GLN A 63 11.65 -4.95 15.72
N ILE A 64 10.98 -5.75 16.55
CA ILE A 64 10.77 -7.18 16.30
C ILE A 64 9.98 -7.42 15.01
N VAL A 65 8.90 -6.66 14.79
CA VAL A 65 8.05 -6.80 13.61
C VAL A 65 8.77 -6.30 12.35
N LEU A 66 9.48 -5.18 12.44
CA LEU A 66 10.27 -4.62 11.33
C LEU A 66 11.40 -5.57 10.93
N GLU A 67 12.14 -6.12 11.89
CA GLU A 67 13.20 -7.11 11.65
C GLU A 67 12.64 -8.34 10.93
N TYR A 68 11.45 -8.80 11.31
CA TYR A 68 10.81 -9.94 10.65
C TYR A 68 10.47 -9.67 9.17
N LYS A 69 10.01 -8.47 8.83
CA LYS A 69 9.57 -8.15 7.45
C LYS A 69 10.62 -7.49 6.57
N LEU A 70 11.56 -6.77 7.16
CA LEU A 70 12.50 -5.89 6.46
C LEU A 70 13.97 -6.11 6.86
N GLY A 71 14.30 -7.08 7.72
CA GLY A 71 15.68 -7.35 8.15
C GLY A 71 16.64 -7.70 7.02
N ASP A 72 16.14 -8.24 5.89
CA ASP A 72 16.96 -8.50 4.70
C ASP A 72 17.26 -7.24 3.87
N GLN A 73 16.56 -6.14 4.12
CA GLN A 73 16.64 -4.89 3.35
C GLN A 73 17.17 -3.71 4.15
N LEU A 74 17.03 -3.76 5.48
CA LEU A 74 17.39 -2.69 6.40
C LEU A 74 18.43 -3.18 7.41
N SER A 75 19.37 -2.31 7.74
CA SER A 75 20.30 -2.57 8.85
C SER A 75 19.62 -2.43 10.21
N GLU A 76 20.20 -3.05 11.25
CA GLU A 76 19.73 -2.94 12.65
C GLU A 76 19.52 -1.48 13.07
N GLY A 77 20.46 -0.58 12.72
CA GLY A 77 20.36 0.85 13.04
C GLY A 77 19.21 1.56 12.31
N GLN A 78 18.89 1.17 11.07
CA GLN A 78 17.73 1.70 10.36
C GLN A 78 16.42 1.21 11.00
N ILE A 79 16.36 -0.07 11.39
CA ILE A 79 15.20 -0.65 12.08
C ILE A 79 14.97 0.03 13.42
N GLU A 80 16.04 0.23 14.21
CA GLU A 80 15.95 0.98 15.47
C GLU A 80 15.44 2.40 15.23
N GLN A 81 15.96 3.12 14.25
CA GLN A 81 15.50 4.47 13.93
C GLN A 81 14.02 4.49 13.52
N ILE A 82 13.61 3.60 12.62
CA ILE A 82 12.22 3.51 12.15
C ILE A 82 11.29 3.17 13.30
N SER A 83 11.65 2.20 14.15
CA SER A 83 10.82 1.79 15.29
C SER A 83 10.52 2.93 16.27
N ASN A 84 11.46 3.85 16.45
CA ASN A 84 11.28 5.02 17.31
C ASN A 84 10.45 6.09 16.61
N ASN A 85 10.72 6.34 15.31
CA ASN A 85 9.99 7.33 14.53
C ASN A 85 8.52 6.97 14.33
N MET A 86 8.19 5.69 14.21
CA MET A 86 6.81 5.20 14.06
C MET A 86 5.91 5.55 15.25
N LEU A 87 6.45 5.94 16.41
CA LEU A 87 5.66 6.42 17.55
C LEU A 87 5.25 7.89 17.43
N ILE A 88 5.88 8.63 16.53
CA ILE A 88 5.72 10.08 16.38
C ILE A 88 5.00 10.39 15.07
N ASP A 89 5.49 9.82 13.97
CA ASP A 89 5.05 10.14 12.62
C ASP A 89 4.55 8.91 11.87
N LYS A 90 3.75 9.14 10.83
CA LYS A 90 3.31 8.09 9.92
C LYS A 90 4.43 7.75 8.93
N VAL A 91 5.47 7.06 9.41
CA VAL A 91 6.66 6.73 8.61
C VAL A 91 6.29 6.04 7.29
N CYS A 92 5.24 5.22 7.27
CA CYS A 92 4.76 4.57 6.05
C CYS A 92 4.29 5.53 4.94
N GLU A 93 3.95 6.78 5.24
CA GLU A 93 3.53 7.79 4.24
C GLU A 93 4.70 8.63 3.72
N GLU A 94 5.82 8.68 4.46
CA GLU A 94 6.93 9.62 4.22
C GLU A 94 8.28 8.92 3.96
N TYR A 95 8.34 7.59 4.09
CA TYR A 95 9.58 6.86 3.90
C TYR A 95 10.12 7.04 2.48
N PRO A 96 11.41 7.35 2.29
CA PRO A 96 11.95 7.70 0.98
C PRO A 96 11.93 6.54 -0.02
N GLU A 97 12.09 5.30 0.46
CA GLU A 97 11.99 4.11 -0.38
C GLU A 97 10.52 3.73 -0.55
N ILE A 98 9.89 4.23 -1.61
CA ILE A 98 8.43 4.11 -1.85
C ILE A 98 7.96 2.64 -1.84
N HIS A 99 8.76 1.73 -2.39
CA HIS A 99 8.44 0.30 -2.39
C HIS A 99 8.31 -0.32 -0.99
N MET A 100 8.86 0.32 0.06
CA MET A 100 8.72 -0.13 1.44
C MET A 100 7.50 0.44 2.16
N GLN A 101 6.86 1.48 1.61
CA GLN A 101 5.76 2.19 2.27
C GLN A 101 4.56 1.28 2.57
N GLY A 102 4.20 0.39 1.64
CA GLY A 102 3.13 -0.60 1.86
C GLY A 102 3.46 -1.52 3.04
N THR A 103 4.64 -2.14 3.05
CA THR A 103 5.09 -2.98 4.17
C THR A 103 5.07 -2.23 5.50
N LEU A 104 5.58 -0.99 5.52
CA LEU A 104 5.59 -0.14 6.70
C LEU A 104 4.16 0.19 7.18
N PHE A 105 3.20 0.36 6.27
CA PHE A 105 1.79 0.57 6.60
C PHE A 105 1.21 -0.64 7.34
N HIS A 106 1.44 -1.86 6.82
CA HIS A 106 0.92 -3.07 7.47
C HIS A 106 1.55 -3.32 8.84
N VAL A 107 2.84 -3.04 9.00
CA VAL A 107 3.53 -3.08 10.31
C VAL A 107 2.92 -2.04 11.26
N ASN A 108 2.74 -0.80 10.79
CA ASN A 108 2.13 0.27 11.57
C ASN A 108 0.74 -0.10 12.06
N GLN A 109 -0.10 -0.69 11.20
CA GLN A 109 -1.48 -1.05 11.55
C GLN A 109 -1.58 -2.21 12.53
N LEU A 110 -0.70 -3.22 12.41
CA LEU A 110 -0.58 -4.28 13.42
C LEU A 110 -0.26 -3.70 14.80
N LEU A 111 0.72 -2.79 14.86
CA LEU A 111 1.14 -2.14 16.11
C LEU A 111 0.11 -1.14 16.63
N PHE A 112 -0.55 -0.38 15.75
CA PHE A 112 -1.64 0.53 16.08
C PHE A 112 -2.75 -0.19 16.84
N LYS A 113 -3.16 -1.36 16.34
CA LYS A 113 -4.17 -2.23 16.97
C LYS A 113 -3.70 -2.76 18.31
N ALA A 114 -2.52 -3.40 18.35
CA ALA A 114 -1.99 -4.03 19.56
C ALA A 114 -1.80 -3.06 20.74
N TYR A 115 -1.53 -1.78 20.45
CA TYR A 115 -1.34 -0.74 21.47
C TYR A 115 -2.49 0.26 21.60
N ASN A 116 -3.65 -0.03 21.01
CA ASN A 116 -4.85 0.82 21.08
C ASN A 116 -4.56 2.30 20.75
N GLY A 117 -3.81 2.54 19.66
CA GLY A 117 -3.55 3.87 19.11
C GLY A 117 -2.35 4.62 19.66
N LYS A 118 -1.36 3.95 20.28
CA LYS A 118 -0.06 4.58 20.58
C LYS A 118 0.72 4.97 19.31
N PHE A 119 0.59 4.18 18.25
CA PHE A 119 1.13 4.51 16.93
C PHE A 119 0.17 5.46 16.20
N PRO A 120 0.64 6.34 15.31
CA PRO A 120 -0.23 7.13 14.45
C PRO A 120 -1.10 6.24 13.56
N ASN A 121 -2.37 6.59 13.37
CA ASN A 121 -3.25 5.83 12.49
C ASN A 121 -3.06 6.25 11.02
N ALA A 122 -2.26 5.50 10.26
CA ALA A 122 -2.19 5.61 8.81
C ALA A 122 -3.38 4.89 8.15
N LYS A 123 -3.77 5.25 6.93
CA LYS A 123 -4.88 4.57 6.26
C LYS A 123 -4.53 4.21 4.83
N ALA A 124 -5.22 3.21 4.30
CA ALA A 124 -5.17 2.85 2.90
C ALA A 124 -6.45 3.29 2.20
N SER A 125 -6.34 3.54 0.91
CA SER A 125 -7.46 3.78 0.02
C SER A 125 -7.64 2.61 -0.93
N VAL A 126 -8.88 2.14 -1.05
CA VAL A 126 -9.32 1.13 -2.01
C VAL A 126 -10.12 1.83 -3.09
N VAL A 127 -9.57 1.89 -4.30
CA VAL A 127 -10.16 2.58 -5.44
C VAL A 127 -10.74 1.54 -6.39
N HIS A 128 -12.06 1.61 -6.59
CA HIS A 128 -12.76 0.77 -7.54
C HIS A 128 -13.08 1.58 -8.80
N PHE A 129 -12.66 1.10 -9.96
CA PHE A 129 -12.82 1.81 -11.22
C PHE A 129 -12.90 0.86 -12.41
N SER A 130 -13.38 1.38 -13.54
CA SER A 130 -13.37 0.69 -14.82
C SER A 130 -12.55 1.46 -15.84
N MET A 131 -11.72 0.76 -16.63
CA MET A 131 -10.97 1.30 -17.76
C MET A 131 -11.32 0.49 -19.00
N THR A 132 -12.15 1.04 -19.88
CA THR A 132 -12.59 0.36 -21.10
C THR A 132 -11.91 0.98 -22.31
N PRO A 133 -11.19 0.22 -23.15
CA PRO A 133 -10.61 0.77 -24.37
C PRO A 133 -11.73 1.23 -25.32
N THR A 134 -11.60 2.43 -25.87
CA THR A 134 -12.59 2.99 -26.81
C THR A 134 -12.55 2.25 -28.16
N ASN A 135 -11.38 1.74 -28.54
CA ASN A 135 -11.16 0.96 -29.74
C ASN A 135 -10.26 -0.24 -29.41
N GLY A 136 -10.69 -1.46 -29.75
CA GLY A 136 -9.92 -2.68 -29.52
C GLY A 136 -10.43 -3.52 -28.35
N GLU A 137 -9.65 -4.53 -27.98
CA GLU A 137 -9.95 -5.44 -26.87
C GLU A 137 -9.30 -4.95 -25.57
N ALA A 138 -9.89 -5.32 -24.43
CA ALA A 138 -9.29 -5.06 -23.13
C ALA A 138 -7.98 -5.84 -22.99
N GLN A 139 -7.01 -5.21 -22.36
CA GLN A 139 -5.72 -5.81 -22.05
C GLN A 139 -5.38 -5.51 -20.60
N LYS A 140 -4.67 -6.43 -19.95
CA LYS A 140 -4.21 -6.26 -18.59
C LYS A 140 -3.31 -5.03 -18.47
N LEU A 141 -3.73 -4.07 -17.64
CA LEU A 141 -2.97 -2.85 -17.37
C LEU A 141 -2.01 -3.06 -16.18
N THR A 142 -0.84 -2.42 -16.25
CA THR A 142 0.14 -2.36 -15.16
C THR A 142 -0.21 -1.25 -14.17
N ALA A 143 0.47 -1.22 -13.02
CA ALA A 143 0.37 -0.12 -12.06
C ALA A 143 0.65 1.23 -12.71
N GLU A 144 1.74 1.31 -13.51
CA GLU A 144 2.11 2.50 -14.27
C GLU A 144 0.98 2.95 -15.22
N ASN A 145 0.43 2.03 -16.02
CA ASN A 145 -0.64 2.35 -16.96
C ASN A 145 -1.86 2.94 -16.24
N ILE A 146 -2.21 2.37 -15.09
CA ILE A 146 -3.36 2.80 -14.30
C ILE A 146 -3.15 4.18 -13.70
N LEU A 147 -1.99 4.45 -13.11
CA LEU A 147 -1.70 5.79 -12.57
C LEU A 147 -1.73 6.86 -13.67
N LYS A 148 -1.10 6.58 -14.83
CA LYS A 148 -1.13 7.48 -16.00
C LYS A 148 -2.56 7.72 -16.50
N LEU A 149 -3.40 6.69 -16.56
CA LEU A 149 -4.80 6.83 -16.96
C LEU A 149 -5.63 7.59 -15.92
N LEU A 150 -5.45 7.32 -14.62
CA LEU A 150 -6.15 8.03 -13.53
C LEU A 150 -5.77 9.50 -13.43
N ASN A 151 -4.62 9.91 -13.97
CA ASN A 151 -4.09 11.28 -13.94
C ASN A 151 -5.13 12.35 -14.31
N ASN A 152 -6.00 12.06 -15.30
CA ASN A 152 -7.03 12.99 -15.76
C ASN A 152 -8.16 13.22 -14.75
N GLY A 153 -8.42 12.25 -13.86
CA GLY A 153 -9.43 12.34 -12.80
C GLY A 153 -8.93 12.91 -11.48
N LEU A 154 -7.61 13.01 -11.31
CA LEU A 154 -6.97 13.49 -10.10
C LEU A 154 -6.80 15.02 -10.10
N SER A 155 -6.93 15.65 -8.94
CA SER A 155 -6.69 17.07 -8.74
C SER A 155 -5.22 17.42 -8.97
N ASP A 156 -4.92 18.62 -9.46
CA ASP A 156 -3.52 19.07 -9.63
C ASP A 156 -2.76 19.21 -8.31
N ARG A 157 -3.46 19.12 -7.17
CA ARG A 157 -2.86 19.14 -5.83
C ARG A 157 -2.49 17.75 -5.32
N ASN A 158 -2.93 16.68 -6.00
CA ASN A 158 -2.64 15.31 -5.64
C ASN A 158 -1.12 15.08 -5.54
N LEU A 159 -0.71 14.28 -4.56
CA LEU A 159 0.70 14.10 -4.23
C LEU A 159 1.49 13.43 -5.37
N ILE A 160 0.89 12.44 -6.05
CA ILE A 160 1.54 11.74 -7.16
C ILE A 160 1.86 12.72 -8.28
N LYS A 161 0.89 13.55 -8.70
CA LYS A 161 1.10 14.60 -9.71
C LYS A 161 2.22 15.56 -9.33
N ARG A 162 2.29 15.97 -8.06
CA ARG A 162 3.30 16.93 -7.57
C ARG A 162 4.71 16.36 -7.52
N LEU A 163 4.85 15.07 -7.21
CA LEU A 163 6.17 14.42 -7.11
C LEU A 163 6.64 13.82 -8.44
N PHE A 164 5.70 13.41 -9.31
CA PHE A 164 5.96 12.63 -10.53
C PHE A 164 5.31 13.24 -11.77
N GLU A 165 5.26 14.57 -11.87
CA GLU A 165 4.59 15.29 -12.97
C GLU A 165 5.01 14.79 -14.36
N ASN A 166 6.32 14.60 -14.56
CA ASN A 166 6.87 14.13 -15.82
C ASN A 166 6.43 12.69 -16.11
N GLN A 167 6.55 11.79 -15.15
CA GLN A 167 6.17 10.37 -15.30
C GLN A 167 4.67 10.20 -15.54
N MET A 168 3.84 11.07 -14.95
CA MET A 168 2.39 11.03 -15.11
C MET A 168 1.92 11.59 -16.46
N SER A 169 2.67 12.52 -17.05
CA SER A 169 2.23 13.30 -18.22
C SER A 169 3.01 13.03 -19.50
N GLN A 170 4.17 12.40 -19.40
CA GLN A 170 5.04 12.07 -20.54
C GLN A 170 5.17 10.56 -20.69
N ASN A 171 5.53 10.13 -21.89
CA ASN A 171 5.81 8.73 -22.19
C ASN A 171 7.20 8.29 -21.71
N ILE A 172 7.46 8.45 -20.42
CA ILE A 172 8.70 7.99 -19.77
C ILE A 172 8.38 6.89 -18.75
N PRO A 173 9.35 6.02 -18.41
CA PRO A 173 9.15 4.98 -17.39
C PRO A 173 8.76 5.57 -16.04
N PHE A 174 7.85 4.88 -15.33
CA PHE A 174 7.43 5.25 -13.98
C PHE A 174 7.70 4.10 -12.98
N PRO A 175 8.97 3.81 -12.66
CA PRO A 175 9.33 2.65 -11.84
C PRO A 175 8.75 2.69 -10.42
N GLU A 176 8.49 3.88 -9.86
CA GLU A 176 7.90 4.03 -8.53
C GLU A 176 6.41 3.64 -8.48
N ALA A 177 5.74 3.48 -9.63
CA ALA A 177 4.33 3.11 -9.69
C ALA A 177 4.03 1.79 -8.95
N GLU A 178 4.93 0.82 -9.02
CA GLU A 178 4.83 -0.48 -8.33
C GLU A 178 4.96 -0.35 -6.79
N GLY A 179 5.54 0.75 -6.29
CA GLY A 179 5.57 1.05 -4.86
C GLY A 179 4.37 1.89 -4.40
N ILE A 180 3.77 2.67 -5.30
CA ILE A 180 2.57 3.47 -5.03
C ILE A 180 1.33 2.58 -5.04
N VAL A 181 1.21 1.69 -6.02
CA VAL A 181 0.12 0.73 -6.17
C VAL A 181 0.48 -0.54 -5.42
N TRP A 182 -0.05 -0.71 -4.21
CA TRP A 182 0.30 -1.84 -3.34
C TRP A 182 -0.33 -3.15 -3.81
N GLU A 183 -1.60 -3.09 -4.20
CA GLU A 183 -2.32 -4.21 -4.79
C GLU A 183 -3.12 -3.74 -5.99
N LEU A 184 -3.16 -4.60 -7.01
CA LEU A 184 -3.92 -4.35 -8.23
C LEU A 184 -4.60 -5.62 -8.69
N ASP A 185 -5.93 -5.64 -8.55
CA ASP A 185 -6.76 -6.77 -8.90
C ASP A 185 -7.69 -6.47 -10.07
N THR A 186 -7.85 -7.46 -10.95
CA THR A 186 -8.88 -7.49 -11.99
C THR A 186 -9.22 -8.93 -12.36
N LYS A 187 -10.44 -9.14 -12.89
CA LYS A 187 -10.91 -10.44 -13.38
C LYS A 187 -11.19 -10.45 -14.88
N ASP A 188 -11.30 -9.29 -15.49
CA ASP A 188 -11.78 -9.10 -16.86
C ASP A 188 -10.98 -8.03 -17.63
N ASP A 189 -9.88 -7.54 -17.05
CA ASP A 189 -9.00 -6.50 -17.59
C ASP A 189 -9.72 -5.16 -17.87
N VAL A 190 -10.93 -4.98 -17.33
CA VAL A 190 -11.76 -3.78 -17.47
C VAL A 190 -12.09 -3.18 -16.12
N ASN A 191 -12.54 -4.00 -15.16
CA ASN A 191 -12.90 -3.59 -13.81
C ASN A 191 -11.74 -3.90 -12.88
N TYR A 192 -11.25 -2.86 -12.21
CA TYR A 192 -10.07 -2.92 -11.36
C TYR A 192 -10.38 -2.50 -9.93
N SER A 193 -9.61 -3.08 -9.01
CA SER A 193 -9.48 -2.64 -7.63
C SER A 193 -8.01 -2.35 -7.36
N LEU A 194 -7.73 -1.14 -6.90
CA LEU A 194 -6.40 -0.65 -6.52
C LEU A 194 -6.38 -0.44 -5.01
N ILE A 195 -5.33 -0.89 -4.35
CA ILE A 195 -5.04 -0.51 -2.96
C ILE A 195 -3.76 0.32 -2.93
N THR A 196 -3.80 1.45 -2.22
CA THR A 196 -2.67 2.37 -2.02
C THR A 196 -2.79 3.10 -0.69
N SER A 197 -1.81 3.92 -0.33
CA SER A 197 -1.90 4.83 0.82
C SER A 197 -2.98 5.90 0.60
N GLU A 198 -3.72 6.26 1.65
CA GLU A 198 -4.61 7.43 1.64
C GLU A 198 -3.83 8.73 1.34
N ASN A 199 -2.53 8.77 1.64
CA ASN A 199 -1.65 9.90 1.30
C ASN A 199 -1.37 10.02 -0.21
N TRP A 200 -1.45 8.90 -0.95
CA TRP A 200 -1.23 8.89 -2.39
C TRP A 200 -2.48 9.25 -3.17
N ILE A 201 -3.62 8.63 -2.82
CA ILE A 201 -4.91 8.88 -3.45
C ILE A 201 -5.98 8.81 -2.36
N ASN A 202 -6.75 9.88 -2.18
CA ASN A 202 -7.94 9.89 -1.36
C ASN A 202 -9.15 10.40 -2.15
N LYS A 203 -10.31 10.43 -1.50
CA LYS A 203 -11.57 10.84 -2.13
C LYS A 203 -11.56 12.33 -2.53
N GLU A 204 -10.91 13.18 -1.74
CA GLU A 204 -10.78 14.61 -1.99
C GLU A 204 -9.89 14.93 -3.20
N ASP A 205 -9.02 13.99 -3.59
CA ASP A 205 -8.18 14.12 -4.78
C ASP A 205 -8.95 13.93 -6.09
N ILE A 206 -10.17 13.38 -6.08
CA ILE A 206 -10.91 13.14 -7.32
C ILE A 206 -11.68 14.38 -7.75
N THR A 207 -11.32 14.94 -8.90
CA THR A 207 -12.03 16.08 -9.52
C THR A 207 -13.06 15.67 -10.56
N GLU A 208 -12.85 14.52 -11.21
CA GLU A 208 -13.75 13.98 -12.21
C GLU A 208 -13.81 12.45 -12.10
N SER A 209 -15.03 11.90 -12.02
CA SER A 209 -15.25 10.47 -11.83
C SER A 209 -15.40 9.70 -13.14
N GLU A 210 -15.69 10.35 -14.26
CA GLU A 210 -15.80 9.74 -15.58
C GLU A 210 -15.15 10.63 -16.62
N PHE A 211 -14.17 10.11 -17.37
CA PHE A 211 -13.38 10.91 -18.31
C PHE A 211 -12.73 10.02 -19.36
N GLU A 212 -12.29 10.63 -20.47
CA GLU A 212 -11.44 9.97 -21.46
C GLU A 212 -9.97 10.19 -21.10
N ALA A 213 -9.15 9.17 -21.30
CA ALA A 213 -7.71 9.22 -21.12
C ALA A 213 -6.98 8.47 -22.23
N VAL A 214 -5.75 8.89 -22.50
CA VAL A 214 -4.90 8.28 -23.53
C VAL A 214 -3.71 7.62 -22.84
N LEU A 215 -3.53 6.33 -23.10
CA LEU A 215 -2.32 5.61 -22.73
C LEU A 215 -1.37 5.62 -23.93
N GLU A 216 -0.23 6.29 -23.81
CA GLU A 216 0.81 6.25 -24.83
C GLU A 216 1.56 4.92 -24.75
N GLU A 217 1.85 4.29 -25.89
CA GLU A 217 2.72 3.12 -25.93
C GLU A 217 4.15 3.60 -25.76
N ILE A 218 4.87 3.07 -24.76
CA ILE A 218 6.30 3.36 -24.59
C ILE A 218 6.99 2.91 -25.89
N GLU A 219 7.57 3.85 -26.64
CA GLU A 219 8.41 3.51 -27.78
C GLU A 219 9.59 2.71 -27.21
N ASN A 220 9.53 1.39 -27.36
CA ASN A 220 10.70 0.55 -27.10
C ASN A 220 11.79 1.02 -28.08
N GLU A 221 12.81 1.71 -27.57
CA GLU A 221 14.03 1.95 -28.34
C GLU A 221 14.54 0.57 -28.82
N ALA A 222 14.52 0.39 -30.14
CA ALA A 222 14.91 -0.83 -30.84
C ALA A 222 16.41 -1.11 -30.78
#